data_AF-A0A7R9MS94-F1
#
_entry.id   AF-A0A7R9MS94-F1
#
_cell.length_a   1.000
_cell.length_b   1.000
_cell.length_c   1.000
_cell.angle_alpha   90.00
_cell.angle_beta   90.00
_cell.angle_gamma   90.00
#
_symmetry.space_group_name_H-M   'P 1'
#
loop_
_entity.id
_entity.type
_entity.pdbx_description
1 polymer ?
#
loop_
_entity_poly.entity_id
_entity_poly.type
_entity_poly.pdbx_seq_one_letter_code
_entity_poly.pdbx_strand_id
1 'polypeptide(L)'
;MKYLVDMLLNGLGFNSCILIPEAVCATFGAGLSSACVVDVGHEKTSICCIEDGFGSRNTRLTLDYGGSDITQLFHHLLKQKAFPYDCKADTRIGALFLEELKQKLCHLNLDVCGHQEKHFRVTVPEEPVLDYTILVGEECLLAPLALFHPELFALTMSLGKRMRILGRNDGHSEDPFDENYLIQTKRKYGESNDSF
;
A
#
# COMPACT_ATOMS: atom_id res chain seq x y z
N MET A 1 -12.92 4.18 -13.53
CA MET A 1 -12.39 3.30 -14.59
C MET A 1 -12.72 3.78 -16.00
N LYS A 2 -13.98 4.13 -16.33
CA LYS A 2 -14.37 4.64 -17.65
C LYS A 2 -13.49 5.77 -18.21
N TYR A 3 -13.23 6.82 -17.40
CA TYR A 3 -12.37 7.94 -17.82
C TYR A 3 -10.92 7.54 -18.15
N LEU A 4 -10.38 6.51 -17.49
CA LEU A 4 -9.01 6.05 -17.73
C LEU A 4 -8.94 5.27 -19.06
N VAL A 5 -9.93 4.42 -19.33
CA VAL A 5 -10.05 3.72 -20.62
C VAL A 5 -10.24 4.72 -21.77
N ASP A 6 -11.10 5.72 -21.58
CA ASP A 6 -11.33 6.78 -22.57
C ASP A 6 -10.06 7.59 -22.83
N MET A 7 -9.34 7.99 -21.78
CA MET A 7 -8.07 8.69 -21.91
C MET A 7 -7.02 7.85 -22.64
N LEU A 8 -6.92 6.54 -22.37
CA LEU A 8 -5.97 5.67 -23.08
C LEU A 8 -6.32 5.53 -24.57
N LEU A 9 -7.57 5.21 -24.88
CA LEU A 9 -7.98 4.90 -26.25
C LEU A 9 -8.18 6.16 -27.10
N ASN A 10 -8.94 7.14 -26.60
CA ASN A 10 -9.33 8.33 -27.34
C ASN A 10 -8.39 9.51 -27.09
N GLY A 11 -7.85 9.64 -25.87
CA GLY A 11 -6.94 10.73 -25.50
C GLY A 11 -5.50 10.52 -26.01
N LEU A 12 -4.93 9.35 -25.73
CA LEU A 12 -3.54 9.00 -26.09
C LEU A 12 -3.43 8.20 -27.39
N GLY A 13 -4.54 7.70 -27.93
CA GLY A 13 -4.57 7.00 -29.22
C GLY A 13 -4.06 5.55 -29.17
N PHE A 14 -4.09 4.88 -28.03
CA PHE A 14 -3.80 3.45 -27.97
C PHE A 14 -4.87 2.65 -28.72
N ASN A 15 -4.46 1.66 -29.50
CA ASN A 15 -5.38 0.85 -30.30
C ASN A 15 -6.28 -0.06 -29.43
N SER A 16 -5.81 -0.48 -28.26
CA SER A 16 -6.53 -1.37 -27.35
C SER A 16 -5.99 -1.26 -25.93
N CYS A 17 -6.83 -1.52 -24.92
CA CYS A 17 -6.42 -1.61 -23.52
C CYS A 17 -7.06 -2.81 -22.82
N ILE A 18 -6.36 -3.40 -21.87
CA ILE A 18 -6.89 -4.39 -20.93
C ILE A 18 -6.75 -3.86 -19.51
N LEU A 19 -7.77 -4.07 -18.70
CA LEU A 19 -7.70 -3.83 -17.26
C LEU A 19 -7.59 -5.18 -16.57
N ILE A 20 -6.81 -5.27 -15.49
CA ILE A 20 -6.71 -6.49 -14.68
C ILE A 20 -6.57 -6.03 -13.22
N PRO A 21 -7.33 -6.60 -12.26
CA PRO A 21 -7.19 -6.25 -10.85
C PRO A 21 -5.80 -6.55 -10.30
N GLU A 22 -5.27 -5.68 -9.42
CA GLU A 22 -3.93 -5.80 -8.83
C GLU A 22 -3.71 -7.17 -8.15
N ALA A 23 -4.70 -7.65 -7.39
CA ALA A 23 -4.62 -8.94 -6.71
C ALA A 23 -4.56 -10.14 -7.69
N VAL A 24 -5.25 -10.07 -8.83
CA VAL A 24 -5.18 -11.13 -9.86
C VAL A 24 -3.79 -11.13 -10.51
N CYS A 25 -3.26 -9.96 -10.86
CA CYS A 25 -1.89 -9.84 -11.35
C CYS A 25 -0.86 -10.39 -10.36
N ALA A 26 -1.03 -10.14 -9.06
CA ALA A 26 -0.16 -10.68 -8.01
C ALA A 26 -0.16 -12.21 -8.00
N THR A 27 -1.33 -12.85 -8.10
CA THR A 27 -1.42 -14.32 -8.17
C THR A 27 -0.77 -14.90 -9.41
N PHE A 28 -0.93 -14.25 -10.57
CA PHE A 28 -0.26 -14.66 -11.81
C PHE A 28 1.25 -14.52 -11.71
N GLY A 29 1.75 -13.41 -11.16
CA GLY A 29 3.18 -13.19 -10.93
C GLY A 29 3.78 -14.20 -9.96
N ALA A 30 3.00 -14.69 -8.99
CA ALA A 30 3.40 -15.71 -8.03
C ALA A 30 3.19 -17.16 -8.53
N GLY A 31 2.51 -17.37 -9.67
CA GLY A 31 2.17 -18.71 -10.16
C GLY A 31 1.16 -19.47 -9.29
N LEU A 32 0.30 -18.75 -8.56
CA LEU A 32 -0.72 -19.32 -7.69
C LEU A 32 -2.10 -19.24 -8.35
N SER A 33 -2.82 -20.36 -8.40
CA SER A 33 -4.21 -20.37 -8.89
C SER A 33 -5.18 -19.76 -7.88
N SER A 34 -4.90 -19.95 -6.58
CA SER A 34 -5.73 -19.44 -5.49
C SER A 34 -4.86 -18.92 -4.35
N ALA A 35 -5.16 -17.71 -3.85
CA ALA A 35 -4.44 -17.09 -2.74
C ALA A 35 -5.27 -15.97 -2.08
N CYS A 36 -5.01 -15.70 -0.80
CA CYS A 36 -5.38 -14.43 -0.18
C CYS A 36 -4.25 -13.44 -0.43
N VAL A 37 -4.52 -12.41 -1.23
CA VAL A 37 -3.54 -11.36 -1.55
C VAL A 37 -3.73 -10.22 -0.56
N VAL A 38 -2.63 -9.83 0.08
CA VAL A 38 -2.54 -8.65 0.94
C VAL A 38 -1.51 -7.71 0.30
N ASP A 39 -1.99 -6.62 -0.31
CA ASP A 39 -1.16 -5.61 -0.94
C ASP A 39 -1.06 -4.38 -0.02
N VAL A 40 0.09 -4.25 0.64
CA VAL A 40 0.41 -3.15 1.55
C VAL A 40 1.11 -2.05 0.76
N GLY A 41 0.33 -1.06 0.32
CA GLY A 41 0.82 0.08 -0.44
C GLY A 41 1.28 1.25 0.43
N HIS A 42 1.52 2.39 -0.20
CA HIS A 42 1.93 3.63 0.49
C HIS A 42 0.77 4.24 1.31
N GLU A 43 -0.42 4.38 0.73
CA GLU A 43 -1.56 5.04 1.40
C GLU A 43 -2.69 4.09 1.80
N LYS A 44 -2.75 2.90 1.19
CA LYS A 44 -3.80 1.90 1.42
C LYS A 44 -3.20 0.51 1.52
N THR A 45 -3.92 -0.36 2.21
CA THR A 45 -3.71 -1.80 2.18
C THR A 45 -4.96 -2.47 1.61
N SER A 46 -4.85 -3.24 0.53
CA SER A 46 -5.96 -3.99 -0.05
C SER A 46 -5.83 -5.48 0.23
N ILE A 47 -6.96 -6.13 0.46
CA ILE A 47 -7.04 -7.56 0.75
C ILE A 47 -8.11 -8.17 -0.15
N CYS A 48 -7.80 -9.27 -0.81
CA CYS A 48 -8.78 -10.03 -1.61
C CYS A 48 -8.37 -11.49 -1.70
N CYS A 49 -9.34 -12.40 -1.58
CA CYS A 49 -9.14 -13.79 -1.98
C CYS A 49 -9.34 -13.93 -3.48
N ILE A 50 -8.38 -14.55 -4.15
CA ILE A 50 -8.41 -14.94 -5.56
C ILE A 50 -8.55 -16.45 -5.64
N GLU A 51 -9.41 -16.92 -6.55
CA GLU A 51 -9.59 -18.33 -6.90
C GLU A 51 -9.72 -18.44 -8.43
N ASP A 52 -8.84 -19.23 -9.06
CA ASP A 52 -8.76 -19.42 -10.52
C ASP A 52 -8.71 -18.12 -11.34
N GLY A 53 -8.06 -17.08 -10.80
CA GLY A 53 -7.97 -15.76 -11.43
C GLY A 53 -9.20 -14.86 -11.19
N PHE A 54 -10.15 -15.28 -10.35
CA PHE A 54 -11.34 -14.51 -9.98
C PHE A 54 -11.23 -14.03 -8.52
N GLY A 55 -11.34 -12.73 -8.31
CA GLY A 55 -11.38 -12.16 -6.96
C GLY A 55 -12.81 -12.00 -6.46
N SER A 56 -13.23 -12.77 -5.45
CA SER A 56 -14.60 -12.69 -4.92
C SER A 56 -14.85 -11.37 -4.19
N ARG A 57 -15.96 -10.70 -4.52
CA ARG A 57 -16.31 -9.39 -3.96
C ARG A 57 -16.50 -9.42 -2.44
N ASN A 58 -17.05 -10.53 -1.94
CA ASN A 58 -17.30 -10.72 -0.51
C ASN A 58 -16.02 -10.79 0.33
N THR A 59 -14.87 -10.96 -0.30
CA THR A 59 -13.57 -11.05 0.35
C THR A 59 -12.73 -9.77 0.22
N ARG A 60 -13.20 -8.79 -0.56
CA ARG A 60 -12.47 -7.53 -0.79
C ARG A 60 -12.60 -6.63 0.44
N LEU A 61 -11.45 -6.30 1.03
CA LEU A 61 -11.32 -5.31 2.11
C LEU A 61 -10.32 -4.25 1.69
N THR A 62 -10.53 -3.01 2.16
CA THR A 62 -9.56 -1.94 1.99
C THR A 62 -9.37 -1.21 3.32
N LEU A 63 -8.11 -1.01 3.67
CA LEU A 63 -7.68 -0.32 4.88
C LEU A 63 -7.05 1.00 4.44
N ASP A 64 -7.56 2.12 4.95
CA ASP A 64 -7.08 3.49 4.67
C ASP A 64 -5.75 3.81 5.41
N TYR A 65 -4.82 2.85 5.43
CA TYR A 65 -3.47 3.04 5.95
C TYR A 65 -2.46 2.15 5.21
N GLY A 66 -1.20 2.60 5.19
CA GLY A 66 -0.09 1.87 4.58
C GLY A 66 1.27 2.41 5.02
N GLY A 67 2.25 2.31 4.12
CA GLY A 67 3.62 2.71 4.39
C GLY A 67 3.81 4.18 4.76
N SER A 68 2.94 5.09 4.30
CA SER A 68 2.98 6.52 4.58
C SER A 68 2.61 6.83 6.04
N ASP A 69 1.69 6.06 6.60
CA ASP A 69 1.24 6.20 7.99
C ASP A 69 2.32 5.66 8.94
N ILE A 70 3.00 4.57 8.55
CA ILE A 70 4.21 4.09 9.23
C ILE A 70 5.29 5.16 9.21
N THR A 71 5.55 5.80 8.06
CA THR A 71 6.56 6.87 7.94
C THR A 71 6.24 8.06 8.84
N GLN A 72 4.98 8.48 8.91
CA GLN A 72 4.53 9.56 9.79
C GLN A 72 4.65 9.19 11.27
N LEU A 73 4.21 7.99 11.66
CA LEU A 73 4.34 7.48 13.02
C LEU A 73 5.81 7.37 13.43
N PHE A 74 6.66 6.82 12.57
CA PHE A 74 8.10 6.71 12.81
C PHE A 74 8.74 8.08 13.03
N HIS A 75 8.43 9.06 12.18
CA HIS A 75 8.89 10.44 12.35
C HIS A 75 8.43 11.05 13.68
N HIS A 76 7.18 10.82 14.09
CA HIS A 76 6.68 11.27 15.39
C HIS A 76 7.43 10.65 16.57
N LEU A 77 7.66 9.34 16.53
CA LEU A 77 8.40 8.62 17.58
C LEU A 77 9.86 9.09 17.66
N LEU A 78 10.51 9.29 16.51
CA LEU A 78 11.86 9.87 16.44
C LEU A 78 11.90 11.28 17.05
N LYS A 79 10.92 12.13 16.76
CA LYS A 79 10.83 13.48 17.36
C LYS A 79 10.70 13.44 18.88
N GLN A 80 9.96 12.49 19.45
CA GLN A 80 9.89 12.29 20.90
C GLN A 80 11.24 11.88 21.52
N LYS A 81 12.16 11.32 20.74
CA LYS A 81 13.53 10.95 21.13
C LYS A 81 14.59 12.00 20.76
N ALA A 82 14.17 13.25 20.55
CA ALA A 82 15.05 14.37 20.19
C ALA A 82 15.85 14.13 18.89
N PHE A 83 15.19 13.59 17.87
CA PHE A 83 15.77 13.43 16.53
C PHE A 83 16.41 14.75 16.04
N PRO A 84 17.70 14.73 15.66
CA PRO A 84 18.51 15.95 15.56
C PRO A 84 18.27 16.75 14.28
N TYR A 85 17.61 16.17 13.28
CA TYR A 85 17.31 16.83 12.01
C TYR A 85 15.83 17.24 11.97
N ASP A 86 15.55 18.54 11.87
CA ASP A 86 14.18 19.03 11.74
C ASP A 86 13.67 18.84 10.31
N CYS A 87 13.24 17.61 10.03
CA CYS A 87 12.74 17.22 8.73
C CYS A 87 11.34 17.82 8.46
N LYS A 88 11.26 18.64 7.41
CA LYS A 88 10.01 19.20 6.89
C LYS A 88 9.26 18.16 6.06
N ALA A 89 8.42 17.36 6.73
CA ALA A 89 7.66 16.26 6.13
C ALA A 89 6.66 16.70 5.03
N ASP A 90 6.28 17.97 5.00
CA ASP A 90 5.45 18.60 3.97
C ASP A 90 6.21 18.87 2.65
N THR A 91 7.53 18.84 2.68
CA THR A 91 8.36 18.98 1.48
C THR A 91 8.63 17.63 0.83
N ARG A 92 8.75 17.61 -0.50
CA ARG A 92 9.11 16.38 -1.25
C ARG A 92 10.42 15.76 -0.77
N ILE A 93 11.43 16.59 -0.48
CA ILE A 93 12.74 16.12 -0.03
C ILE A 93 12.63 15.49 1.35
N GLY A 94 11.95 16.16 2.29
CA GLY A 94 11.74 15.62 3.63
C GLY A 94 10.91 14.33 3.63
N ALA A 95 9.84 14.26 2.83
CA ALA A 95 9.03 13.05 2.71
C ALA A 95 9.83 11.86 2.18
N LEU A 96 10.65 12.05 1.14
CA LEU A 96 11.52 11.01 0.60
C LEU A 96 12.59 10.56 1.60
N PHE A 97 13.18 11.51 2.33
CA PHE A 97 14.16 11.23 3.37
C PHE A 97 13.56 10.41 4.53
N LEU A 98 12.36 10.75 5.00
CA LEU A 98 11.67 9.98 6.04
C LEU A 98 11.29 8.58 5.58
N GLU A 99 10.86 8.44 4.33
CA GLU A 99 10.56 7.14 3.72
C GLU A 99 11.83 6.27 3.67
N GLU A 100 12.97 6.84 3.26
CA GLU A 100 14.27 6.17 3.24
C GLU A 100 14.72 5.75 4.65
N LEU A 101 14.59 6.63 5.65
CA LEU A 101 14.89 6.31 7.04
C LEU A 101 14.01 5.16 7.54
N LYS A 102 12.70 5.20 7.29
CA LYS A 102 11.80 4.10 7.65
C LYS A 102 12.28 2.79 7.01
N GLN A 103 12.51 2.77 5.70
CA GLN A 103 12.90 1.55 4.98
C GLN A 103 14.24 0.97 5.46
N LYS A 104 15.17 1.82 5.93
CA LYS A 104 16.48 1.39 6.45
C LYS A 104 16.45 0.95 7.91
N LEU A 105 15.61 1.57 8.72
CA LEU A 105 15.68 1.44 10.18
C LEU A 105 14.57 0.58 10.77
N CYS A 106 13.36 0.60 10.20
CA CYS A 106 12.24 -0.16 10.73
C CYS A 106 12.40 -1.67 10.50
N HIS A 107 11.90 -2.48 11.44
CA HIS A 107 11.90 -3.93 11.34
C HIS A 107 10.73 -4.54 12.11
N LEU A 108 10.39 -5.80 11.79
CA LEU A 108 9.48 -6.64 12.57
C LEU A 108 10.20 -7.82 13.24
N ASN A 109 11.53 -7.71 13.40
CA ASN A 109 12.33 -8.69 14.12
C ASN A 109 12.26 -8.45 15.64
N LEU A 110 11.67 -9.40 16.38
CA LEU A 110 11.50 -9.33 17.84
C LEU A 110 12.80 -9.65 18.62
N ASP A 111 13.78 -10.27 17.96
CA ASP A 111 15.07 -10.60 18.58
C ASP A 111 16.03 -9.39 18.61
N VAL A 112 15.71 -8.33 17.86
CA VAL A 112 16.46 -7.07 17.92
C VAL A 112 16.01 -6.31 19.16
N CYS A 113 16.90 -6.23 20.14
CA CYS A 113 16.65 -5.54 21.41
C CYS A 113 17.69 -4.45 21.66
N GLY A 114 17.29 -3.47 22.48
CA GLY A 114 18.16 -2.40 22.93
C GLY A 114 18.41 -1.32 21.88
N HIS A 115 19.32 -0.41 22.24
CA HIS A 115 19.63 0.74 21.43
C HIS A 115 20.70 0.43 20.38
N GLN A 116 20.51 0.90 19.15
CA GLN A 116 21.45 0.78 18.05
C GLN A 116 21.88 2.16 17.57
N GLU A 117 23.19 2.34 17.43
CA GLU A 117 23.73 3.52 16.76
C GLU A 117 23.52 3.40 15.26
N LYS A 118 23.03 4.47 14.62
CA LYS A 118 22.79 4.56 13.19
C LYS A 118 23.31 5.88 12.65
N HIS A 119 23.92 5.81 11.47
CA HIS A 119 24.41 6.97 10.75
C HIS A 119 23.55 7.24 9.53
N PHE A 120 23.25 8.50 9.27
CA PHE A 120 22.60 8.92 8.03
C PHE A 120 23.16 10.26 7.57
N ARG A 121 22.99 10.51 6.27
CA ARG A 121 23.40 11.73 5.60
C ARG A 121 22.18 12.46 5.08
N VAL A 122 22.14 13.76 5.30
CA VAL A 122 21.13 14.65 4.73
C VAL A 122 21.78 15.45 3.60
N THR A 123 21.13 15.47 2.44
CA THR A 123 21.55 16.26 1.29
C THR A 123 20.35 17.04 0.78
N VAL A 124 20.39 18.36 0.98
CA VAL A 124 19.40 19.30 0.45
C VAL A 124 20.09 20.12 -0.64
N PRO A 125 19.44 20.37 -1.80
CA PRO A 125 20.00 21.21 -2.84
C PRO A 125 20.44 22.56 -2.27
N GLU A 126 21.63 23.02 -2.67
CA GLU A 126 22.20 24.31 -2.27
C GLU A 126 22.56 24.45 -0.78
N GLU A 127 22.45 23.38 0.01
CA GLU A 127 22.87 23.33 1.41
C GLU A 127 24.10 22.41 1.60
N PRO A 128 24.92 22.63 2.64
CA PRO A 128 26.00 21.70 2.97
C PRO A 128 25.44 20.32 3.32
N VAL A 129 26.19 19.28 2.95
CA VAL A 129 25.89 17.91 3.37
C VAL A 129 26.07 17.80 4.88
N LEU A 130 25.05 17.27 5.57
CA LEU A 130 25.06 17.06 7.01
C LEU A 130 25.11 15.57 7.32
N ASP A 131 26.05 15.15 8.14
CA ASP A 131 26.13 13.77 8.64
C ASP A 131 25.64 13.75 10.10
N TYR A 132 24.77 12.79 10.40
CA TYR A 132 24.18 12.61 11.73
C TYR A 132 24.41 11.20 12.24
N THR A 133 24.60 11.10 13.54
CA THR A 133 24.57 9.84 14.30
C THR A 133 23.42 9.92 15.28
N ILE A 134 22.55 8.91 15.25
CA ILE A 134 21.42 8.79 16.19
C ILE A 134 21.49 7.46 16.91
N LEU A 135 20.89 7.43 18.10
CA LEU A 135 20.63 6.20 18.83
C LEU A 135 19.15 5.87 18.66
N VAL A 136 18.87 4.76 17.98
CA VAL A 136 17.49 4.26 17.80
C VAL A 136 17.22 3.05 18.67
N GLY A 137 15.98 2.82 19.05
CA GLY A 137 15.55 1.65 19.82
C GLY A 137 14.21 1.11 19.33
N GLU A 138 13.26 1.01 20.26
CA GLU A 138 11.97 0.36 20.03
C GLU A 138 11.11 1.05 18.97
N GLU A 139 11.32 2.35 18.68
CA GLU A 139 10.58 3.05 17.64
C GLU A 139 10.70 2.42 16.25
N CYS A 140 11.83 1.75 15.97
CA CYS A 140 12.06 0.99 14.74
C CYS A 140 11.13 -0.23 14.62
N LEU A 141 10.70 -0.79 15.75
CA LEU A 141 9.76 -1.91 15.82
C LEU A 141 8.31 -1.43 15.98
N LEU A 142 8.08 -0.42 16.82
CA LEU A 142 6.76 0.10 17.13
C LEU A 142 6.07 0.73 15.91
N ALA A 143 6.80 1.47 15.08
CA ALA A 143 6.22 2.08 13.88
C ALA A 143 5.61 1.06 12.91
N PRO A 144 6.31 -0.01 12.47
CA PRO A 144 5.71 -1.02 11.61
C PRO A 144 4.70 -1.93 12.33
N LEU A 145 4.81 -2.12 13.65
CA LEU A 145 3.80 -2.86 14.42
C LEU A 145 2.41 -2.21 14.38
N ALA A 146 2.32 -0.92 14.08
CA ALA A 146 1.04 -0.23 13.89
C ALA A 146 0.19 -0.81 12.75
N LEU A 147 0.74 -1.59 11.83
CA LEU A 147 -0.07 -2.37 10.88
C LEU A 147 -0.96 -3.42 11.57
N PHE A 148 -0.55 -3.92 12.73
CA PHE A 148 -1.31 -4.88 13.55
C PHE A 148 -2.07 -4.20 14.69
N HIS A 149 -1.68 -2.95 15.01
CA HIS A 149 -2.24 -2.10 16.05
C HIS A 149 -2.58 -0.71 15.48
N PRO A 150 -3.57 -0.60 14.58
CA PRO A 150 -3.77 0.62 13.79
C PRO A 150 -4.27 1.81 14.62
N GLU A 151 -4.70 1.58 15.87
CA GLU A 151 -4.96 2.64 16.85
C GLU A 151 -3.73 3.53 17.09
N LEU A 152 -2.51 3.03 16.88
CA LEU A 152 -1.27 3.80 17.03
C LEU A 152 -1.15 4.91 15.98
N PHE A 153 -1.77 4.76 14.80
CA PHE A 153 -1.77 5.82 13.80
C PHE A 153 -2.55 7.06 14.24
N ALA A 154 -3.45 6.95 15.24
CA ALA A 154 -4.17 8.09 15.80
C ALA A 154 -3.25 9.14 16.46
N LEU A 155 -1.99 8.79 16.76
CA LEU A 155 -0.99 9.71 17.31
C LEU A 155 -0.54 10.77 16.29
N THR A 156 -0.61 10.45 15.00
CA THR A 156 -0.10 11.30 13.91
C THR A 156 -1.17 11.72 12.92
N MET A 157 -2.25 10.94 12.80
CA MET A 157 -3.37 11.29 11.94
C MET A 157 -4.16 12.44 12.58
N SER A 158 -4.36 13.53 11.82
CA SER A 158 -5.33 14.55 12.21
C SER A 158 -6.72 13.90 12.33
N LEU A 159 -7.54 14.37 13.27
CA LEU A 159 -8.89 13.88 13.64
C LEU A 159 -9.86 13.59 12.47
N GLY A 160 -9.52 13.96 11.22
CA GLY A 160 -10.29 13.70 10.00
C GLY A 160 -9.91 12.43 9.23
N LYS A 161 -8.68 11.91 9.34
CA LYS A 161 -8.33 10.58 8.80
C LYS A 161 -8.57 9.54 9.90
N ARG A 162 -9.85 9.27 10.17
CA ARG A 162 -10.20 8.12 11.03
C ARG A 162 -9.71 6.85 10.34
N MET A 163 -9.19 5.91 11.12
CA MET A 163 -9.06 4.52 10.71
C MET A 163 -10.39 4.09 10.09
N ARG A 164 -10.41 3.90 8.77
CA ARG A 164 -11.57 3.41 8.04
C ARG A 164 -11.20 2.08 7.45
N ILE A 165 -11.86 1.06 7.97
CA ILE A 165 -12.04 -0.18 7.24
C ILE A 165 -13.13 0.13 6.24
N LEU A 166 -12.75 0.36 4.98
CA LEU A 166 -13.72 0.36 3.89
C LEU A 166 -14.26 -1.06 3.83
N GLY A 167 -15.54 -1.20 4.13
CA GLY A 167 -16.25 -2.48 4.12
C GLY A 167 -16.27 -3.12 2.75
N ARG A 168 -16.98 -4.25 2.62
CA ARG A 168 -17.11 -4.98 1.36
C ARG A 168 -17.50 -4.03 0.22
N ASN A 169 -16.70 -4.02 -0.84
CA ASN A 169 -17.05 -3.31 -2.05
C ASN A 169 -18.04 -4.17 -2.84
N ASP A 170 -19.32 -3.82 -2.76
CA ASP A 170 -20.41 -4.49 -3.48
C ASP A 170 -20.19 -4.47 -5.01
N GLY A 171 -19.32 -3.56 -5.46
CA GLY A 171 -18.88 -3.34 -6.83
C GLY A 171 -20.00 -2.87 -7.75
N HIS A 172 -19.66 -2.68 -9.04
CA HIS A 172 -20.54 -2.04 -10.00
C HIS A 172 -21.00 -3.03 -11.07
N SER A 173 -22.25 -2.92 -11.55
CA SER A 173 -22.77 -3.77 -12.63
C SER A 173 -22.05 -3.57 -13.97
N GLU A 174 -21.39 -2.42 -14.14
CA GLU A 174 -20.55 -2.09 -15.29
C GLU A 174 -19.06 -2.38 -15.06
N ASP A 175 -18.70 -2.96 -13.91
CA ASP A 175 -17.35 -3.44 -13.66
C ASP A 175 -17.14 -4.76 -14.42
N PRO A 176 -16.27 -4.82 -15.44
CA PRO A 176 -16.02 -6.05 -16.19
C PRO A 176 -15.36 -7.13 -15.32
N PHE A 177 -14.87 -6.78 -14.12
CA PHE A 177 -14.31 -7.72 -13.13
C PHE A 177 -15.30 -8.04 -12.00
N ASP A 178 -16.60 -7.78 -12.21
CA ASP A 178 -17.68 -8.31 -11.39
C ASP A 178 -17.74 -9.83 -11.51
N GLU A 179 -17.77 -10.52 -10.37
CA GLU A 179 -17.92 -11.98 -10.31
C GLU A 179 -19.18 -12.44 -11.07
N ASN A 180 -20.30 -11.73 -10.92
CA ASN A 180 -21.53 -12.03 -11.64
C ASN A 180 -21.39 -11.79 -13.15
N TYR A 181 -20.70 -10.72 -13.56
CA TYR A 181 -20.45 -10.44 -14.98
C TYR A 181 -19.57 -11.52 -15.62
N LEU A 182 -18.53 -11.96 -14.90
CA LEU A 182 -17.62 -13.02 -15.35
C LEU A 182 -18.31 -14.38 -15.42
N ILE A 183 -19.19 -14.71 -14.45
CA ILE A 183 -20.01 -15.92 -14.50
C ILE A 183 -20.98 -15.89 -15.69
N GLN A 184 -21.65 -14.75 -15.92
CA GLN A 184 -22.59 -14.60 -17.05
C GLN A 184 -21.89 -14.71 -18.40
N THR A 185 -20.72 -14.08 -18.56
CA THR A 185 -19.96 -14.13 -19.82
C THR A 185 -19.34 -15.51 -20.06
N LYS A 186 -18.85 -16.21 -19.03
CA LYS A 186 -18.41 -17.62 -19.15
C LYS A 186 -19.53 -18.54 -19.66
N ARG A 187 -20.75 -18.43 -19.11
CA ARG A 187 -21.89 -19.23 -19.57
C ARG A 187 -22.20 -18.98 -21.05
N LYS A 188 -22.18 -17.71 -21.47
CA LYS A 188 -22.49 -17.31 -22.85
C LYS A 188 -21.49 -17.83 -23.89
N TYR A 189 -20.22 -18.04 -23.53
CA TYR A 189 -19.20 -18.61 -24.41
C TYR A 189 -19.00 -20.13 -24.22
N GLY A 190 -19.45 -20.71 -23.10
CA GLY A 190 -19.43 -22.16 -22.86
C GLY A 190 -20.50 -22.93 -23.65
N GLU A 191 -21.62 -22.30 -23.99
CA GLU A 191 -22.71 -22.93 -24.76
C GLU A 191 -22.43 -23.02 -26.27
N SER A 192 -21.33 -22.45 -26.76
CA SER A 192 -20.99 -22.43 -28.20
C SER A 192 -20.08 -23.57 -28.68
N ASN A 193 -19.73 -24.55 -27.83
CA ASN A 193 -18.80 -25.64 -28.18
C ASN A 193 -19.37 -27.07 -28.16
N ASP A 194 -20.67 -27.26 -27.96
CA ASP A 194 -21.30 -28.59 -28.03
C ASP A 194 -22.20 -28.74 -29.27
N SER A 195 -21.60 -28.74 -30.46
CA SER A 195 -22.23 -29.29 -31.66
C SER A 195 -21.19 -29.92 -32.60
N PHE A 196 -20.90 -31.20 -32.35
CA PHE A 196 -20.45 -32.15 -33.38
C PHE A 196 -21.67 -32.93 -33.90
#